data_AF-A0A3N4K8M1-F1
#
_entry.id   AF-A0A3N4K8M1-F1
#
_cell.length_a   1.000
_cell.length_b   1.000
_cell.length_c   1.000
_cell.angle_alpha   90.00
_cell.angle_beta   90.00
_cell.angle_gamma   90.00
#
_symmetry.space_group_name_H-M   'P 1'
#
loop_
_entity.id
_entity.type
_entity.pdbx_description
1 polymer ?
#
loop_
_entity_poly.entity_id
_entity_poly.type
_entity_poly.pdbx_seq_one_letter_code
_entity_poly.pdbx_strand_id
1 'polypeptide(L)'
;MAQLQFRAAIEHESLEFVINHVFLPPQLPQNTEEYIGGGDNALLQLLHQSSDSYARNFSKNSVWSAVNKLVEQFCIFENNTSVSAHLFATAVKGLKDRDAIGIHITSQNAGLILRRIENSVIFTSFEASPTSSAVTEAIGKLLISYPGPAIAVAWETVVDPHS
;
A
#
# COMPACT_ATOMS: atom_id res chain seq x y z
N MET A 1 25.34 -2.29 1.79
CA MET A 1 24.12 -1.52 1.50
C MET A 1 23.92 -1.53 -0.01
N ALA A 2 22.98 -2.34 -0.50
CA ALA A 2 22.64 -2.38 -1.92
C ALA A 2 21.59 -1.28 -2.16
N GLN A 3 21.97 -0.30 -2.98
CA GLN A 3 21.07 0.73 -3.45
C GLN A 3 20.18 0.08 -4.51
N LEU A 4 18.91 -0.20 -4.19
CA LEU A 4 17.94 -0.66 -5.17
C LEU A 4 17.67 0.49 -6.15
N GLN A 5 18.39 0.51 -7.26
CA GLN A 5 18.12 1.41 -8.37
C GLN A 5 16.89 0.93 -9.13
N PHE A 6 15.70 1.41 -8.74
CA PHE A 6 14.47 1.23 -9.52
C PHE A 6 14.30 2.39 -10.51
N ARG A 7 15.05 2.37 -11.60
CA ARG A 7 14.68 3.07 -12.84
C ARG A 7 14.53 2.04 -13.95
N ALA A 8 13.55 1.15 -13.82
CA ALA A 8 13.08 0.36 -14.95
C ALA A 8 12.20 1.25 -15.82
N ALA A 9 12.42 1.22 -17.14
CA ALA A 9 11.41 1.72 -18.07
C ALA A 9 10.14 0.89 -17.86
N ILE A 10 8.99 1.55 -17.75
CA ILE A 10 7.71 0.84 -17.70
C ILE A 10 7.56 0.12 -19.04
N GLU A 11 7.47 -1.22 -19.00
CA GLU A 11 7.27 -2.04 -20.19
C GLU A 11 5.93 -1.69 -20.86
N HIS A 12 5.79 -1.93 -22.18
CA HIS A 12 4.62 -1.47 -22.95
C HIS A 12 3.29 -1.96 -22.35
N GLU A 13 3.20 -3.24 -21.96
CA GLU A 13 2.01 -3.82 -21.33
C GLU A 13 1.74 -3.21 -19.95
N SER A 14 2.79 -2.87 -19.18
CA SER A 14 2.66 -2.17 -17.91
C SER A 14 2.17 -0.72 -18.08
N LEU A 15 2.52 -0.06 -19.19
CA LEU A 15 2.05 1.30 -19.49
C LEU A 15 0.58 1.32 -19.90
N GLU A 16 0.15 0.38 -20.73
CA GLU A 16 -1.27 0.24 -21.10
C GLU A 16 -2.13 -0.03 -19.86
N PHE A 17 -1.67 -0.92 -18.97
CA PHE A 17 -2.33 -1.18 -17.69
C PHE A 17 -2.45 0.10 -16.84
N VAL A 18 -1.36 0.86 -16.68
CA VAL A 18 -1.37 2.15 -15.97
C VAL A 18 -2.38 3.12 -16.58
N ILE A 19 -2.41 3.23 -17.91
CA ILE A 19 -3.35 4.13 -18.61
C ILE A 19 -4.79 3.76 -18.30
N ASN A 20 -5.13 2.47 -18.42
CA ASN A 20 -6.48 1.98 -18.17
C ASN A 20 -6.93 2.17 -16.72
N HIS A 21 -6.02 2.13 -15.74
CA HIS A 21 -6.36 2.15 -14.32
C HIS A 21 -6.20 3.51 -13.64
N VAL A 22 -5.38 4.41 -14.18
CA VAL A 22 -5.13 5.74 -13.59
C VAL A 22 -5.88 6.84 -14.34
N PHE A 23 -5.86 6.80 -15.67
CA PHE A 23 -6.43 7.86 -16.51
C PHE A 23 -7.86 7.55 -16.98
N LEU A 24 -8.26 6.27 -16.93
CA LEU A 24 -9.61 5.79 -17.24
C LEU A 24 -10.12 6.35 -18.59
N PRO A 25 -9.50 5.94 -19.72
CA PRO A 25 -9.87 6.44 -21.03
C PRO A 25 -11.37 6.20 -21.31
N PRO A 26 -12.01 7.05 -22.13
CA PRO A 26 -13.45 6.99 -22.37
C PRO A 26 -13.93 5.72 -23.07
N GLN A 27 -13.01 4.94 -23.64
CA GLN A 27 -13.32 3.64 -24.23
C GLN A 27 -13.42 2.60 -23.12
N LEU A 28 -14.57 1.94 -23.02
CA LEU A 28 -14.76 0.84 -22.07
C LEU A 28 -13.85 -0.35 -22.42
N PRO A 29 -13.39 -1.12 -21.42
CA PRO A 29 -12.67 -2.37 -21.66
C PRO A 29 -13.50 -3.27 -22.59
N GLN A 30 -12.96 -3.61 -23.76
CA GLN A 30 -13.66 -4.43 -24.75
C GLN A 30 -13.50 -5.93 -24.49
N ASN A 31 -12.48 -6.31 -23.71
CA ASN A 31 -12.19 -7.68 -23.32
C ASN A 31 -11.94 -7.72 -21.80
N THR A 32 -12.16 -8.88 -21.20
CA THR A 32 -11.64 -9.14 -19.85
C THR A 32 -10.12 -9.03 -19.92
N GLU A 33 -9.54 -8.13 -19.13
CA GLU A 33 -8.09 -8.10 -18.96
C GLU A 33 -7.65 -9.43 -18.32
N GLU A 34 -6.87 -10.24 -19.04
CA GLU A 34 -6.19 -11.35 -18.42
C GLU A 34 -5.18 -10.77 -17.42
N TYR A 35 -5.36 -11.04 -16.13
CA TYR A 35 -4.43 -10.58 -15.11
C TYR A 35 -3.10 -11.33 -15.28
N ILE A 36 -2.21 -10.77 -16.09
CA ILE A 36 -0.82 -11.18 -16.20
C ILE A 36 -0.13 -10.46 -15.06
N GLY A 37 0.07 -11.15 -13.94
CA GLY A 37 0.64 -10.56 -12.71
C GLY A 37 1.83 -9.64 -13.03
N GLY A 38 1.74 -8.37 -12.60
CA GLY A 38 2.70 -7.33 -12.95
C GLY A 38 2.11 -5.92 -12.99
N GLY A 39 0.83 -5.79 -13.36
CA GLY A 39 0.13 -4.50 -13.41
C GLY A 39 0.10 -3.76 -12.07
N ASP A 40 -0.25 -4.45 -10.98
CA ASP A 40 -0.27 -3.86 -9.63
C ASP A 40 1.12 -3.38 -9.19
N ASN A 41 2.17 -4.11 -9.58
CA ASN A 41 3.55 -3.70 -9.32
C ASN A 41 3.90 -2.44 -10.10
N ALA A 42 3.51 -2.35 -11.37
CA ALA A 42 3.72 -1.14 -12.18
C ALA A 42 3.01 0.08 -11.57
N LEU A 43 1.77 -0.09 -11.07
CA LEU A 43 1.04 0.97 -10.35
C LEU A 43 1.75 1.39 -9.06
N LEU A 44 2.21 0.43 -8.25
CA LEU A 44 2.94 0.70 -7.00
C LEU A 44 4.27 1.41 -7.26
N GLN A 45 5.01 0.98 -8.28
CA GLN A 45 6.25 1.64 -8.70
C GLN A 45 6.01 3.07 -9.17
N LEU A 46 4.96 3.29 -9.98
CA LEU A 46 4.59 4.62 -10.43
C LEU A 46 4.21 5.51 -9.24
N LEU A 47 3.45 5.00 -8.28
CA LEU A 47 3.09 5.73 -7.06
C LEU A 47 4.34 6.09 -6.25
N HIS A 48 5.26 5.15 -6.06
CA HIS A 48 6.52 5.39 -5.34
C HIS A 48 7.37 6.47 -6.02
N GLN A 49 7.59 6.36 -7.34
CA GLN A 49 8.35 7.35 -8.10
C GLN A 49 7.69 8.73 -8.08
N SER A 50 6.37 8.78 -8.23
CA SER A 50 5.61 10.03 -8.25
C SER A 50 5.63 10.72 -6.88
N SER A 51 5.43 9.96 -5.80
CA SER A 51 5.47 10.48 -4.43
C SER A 51 6.86 10.98 -4.04
N ASP A 52 7.93 10.25 -4.40
CA ASP A 52 9.30 10.68 -4.20
C ASP A 52 9.66 11.94 -5.00
N SER A 53 9.24 12.00 -6.27
CA SER A 53 9.41 13.20 -7.11
C SER A 53 8.67 14.40 -6.52
N TYR A 54 7.43 14.20 -6.05
CA TYR A 54 6.64 15.26 -5.45
C TYR A 54 7.29 15.79 -4.16
N ALA A 55 7.74 14.90 -3.28
CA ALA A 55 8.44 15.25 -2.04
C ALA A 55 9.68 16.10 -2.33
N ARG A 56 10.52 15.67 -3.29
CA ARG A 56 11.75 16.38 -3.64
C ARG A 56 11.52 17.76 -4.23
N ASN A 57 10.51 17.91 -5.09
CA ASN A 57 10.32 19.13 -5.88
C ASN A 57 9.33 20.13 -5.27
N PHE A 58 8.33 19.66 -4.51
CA PHE A 58 7.18 20.50 -4.12
C PHE A 58 6.89 20.50 -2.62
N SER A 59 7.32 19.49 -1.84
CA SER A 59 6.98 19.41 -0.42
C SER A 59 8.13 18.94 0.46
N LYS A 60 8.72 19.89 1.20
CA LYS A 60 9.77 19.62 2.20
C LYS A 60 9.24 19.12 3.56
N ASN A 61 7.93 18.89 3.69
CA ASN A 61 7.38 18.43 4.95
C ASN A 61 7.71 16.94 5.19
N SER A 62 7.78 16.56 6.47
CA SER A 62 8.09 15.18 6.88
C SER A 62 7.01 14.15 6.51
N VAL A 63 5.82 14.61 6.10
CA VAL A 63 4.68 13.73 5.78
C VAL A 63 5.02 12.84 4.58
N TRP A 64 5.63 13.40 3.54
CA TRP A 64 5.99 12.61 2.36
C TRP A 64 7.11 11.60 2.62
N SER A 65 7.97 11.83 3.62
CA SER A 65 8.93 10.80 4.03
C SER A 65 8.22 9.56 4.60
N ALA A 66 7.17 9.76 5.40
CA ALA A 66 6.36 8.66 5.91
C ALA A 66 5.55 7.97 4.80
N VAL A 67 4.99 8.74 3.85
CA VAL A 67 4.28 8.19 2.68
C VAL A 67 5.22 7.36 1.82
N ASN A 68 6.40 7.87 1.45
CA ASN A 68 7.35 7.15 0.60
C ASN A 68 7.80 5.85 1.26
N LYS A 69 8.09 5.87 2.56
CA LYS A 69 8.41 4.65 3.32
C LYS A 69 7.26 3.66 3.32
N LEU A 70 6.02 4.11 3.53
CA LEU A 70 4.85 3.24 3.50
C LEU A 70 4.67 2.58 2.13
N VAL A 71 4.82 3.34 1.03
CA VAL A 71 4.73 2.80 -0.34
C VAL A 71 5.91 1.86 -0.64
N GLU A 72 7.12 2.18 -0.18
CA GLU A 72 8.29 1.30 -0.31
C GLU A 72 8.05 -0.05 0.39
N GLN A 73 7.44 -0.04 1.59
CA GLN A 73 7.06 -1.27 2.29
C GLN A 73 6.02 -2.08 1.51
N PHE A 74 5.03 -1.43 0.91
CA PHE A 74 4.07 -2.11 0.01
C PHE A 74 4.78 -2.79 -1.16
N CYS A 75 5.72 -2.10 -1.83
CA CYS A 75 6.52 -2.71 -2.89
C CYS A 75 7.29 -3.95 -2.38
N ILE A 76 7.82 -3.93 -1.15
CA ILE A 76 8.51 -5.08 -0.57
C ILE A 76 7.54 -6.24 -0.31
N PHE A 77 6.37 -5.98 0.27
CA PHE A 77 5.41 -7.03 0.61
C PHE A 77 4.69 -7.63 -0.60
N GLU A 78 4.31 -6.84 -1.59
CA GLU A 78 3.61 -7.29 -2.82
C GLU A 78 4.52 -8.07 -3.77
N ASN A 79 5.83 -7.78 -3.79
CA ASN A 79 6.80 -8.59 -4.53
C ASN A 79 7.01 -9.99 -3.93
N ASN A 80 6.43 -10.28 -2.75
CA ASN A 80 6.43 -11.61 -2.16
C ASN A 80 5.03 -12.22 -2.32
N THR A 81 4.97 -13.48 -2.79
CA THR A 81 3.71 -14.22 -2.99
C THR A 81 2.86 -14.37 -1.72
N SER A 82 3.43 -14.09 -0.55
CA SER A 82 2.74 -13.96 0.73
C SER A 82 3.50 -13.03 1.67
N VAL A 83 2.79 -12.42 2.61
CA VAL A 83 3.40 -11.64 3.70
C VAL A 83 4.19 -12.60 4.59
N SER A 84 5.51 -12.67 4.40
CA SER A 84 6.40 -13.46 5.27
C SER A 84 6.32 -12.91 6.69
N ALA A 85 5.92 -13.75 7.65
CA ALA A 85 5.84 -13.38 9.07
C ALA A 85 7.19 -12.85 9.58
N HIS A 86 8.30 -13.38 9.07
CA HIS A 86 9.65 -12.89 9.40
C HIS A 86 9.91 -11.49 8.84
N LEU A 87 9.59 -11.24 7.57
CA LEU A 87 9.76 -9.91 6.96
C LEU A 87 8.87 -8.88 7.65
N PHE A 88 7.63 -9.25 7.96
CA PHE A 88 6.71 -8.41 8.71
C PHE A 88 7.25 -8.08 10.11
N ALA A 89 7.63 -9.09 10.89
CA ALA A 89 8.19 -8.86 12.23
C ALA A 89 9.47 -8.01 12.18
N THR A 90 10.31 -8.20 11.18
CA THR A 90 11.52 -7.39 10.96
C THR A 90 11.15 -5.93 10.66
N ALA A 91 10.19 -5.71 9.77
CA ALA A 91 9.70 -4.37 9.43
C ALA A 91 9.09 -3.67 10.64
N VAL A 92 8.23 -4.36 11.40
CA VAL A 92 7.59 -3.82 12.62
C VAL A 92 8.63 -3.42 13.67
N LYS A 93 9.62 -4.28 13.94
CA LYS A 93 10.73 -3.96 14.87
C LYS A 93 11.59 -2.80 14.39
N GLY A 94 11.66 -2.59 13.07
CA GLY A 94 12.39 -1.48 12.43
C GLY A 94 11.64 -0.14 12.41
N LEU A 95 10.35 -0.09 12.77
CA LEU A 95 9.56 1.15 12.77
C LEU A 95 10.22 2.21 13.66
N LYS A 96 10.46 3.42 13.13
CA LYS A 96 10.86 4.60 13.92
C LYS A 96 9.65 5.46 14.25
N ASP A 97 9.79 6.40 15.17
CA ASP A 97 8.71 7.33 15.47
C ASP A 97 8.22 8.03 14.18
N ARG A 98 6.89 8.08 14.01
CA ARG A 98 6.16 8.59 12.84
C ARG A 98 6.30 7.78 11.55
N ASP A 99 7.01 6.66 11.56
CA ASP A 99 7.00 5.73 10.44
C ASP A 99 5.69 4.93 10.40
N ALA A 100 5.38 4.40 9.22
CA ALA A 100 4.23 3.55 9.01
C ALA A 100 4.56 2.39 8.07
N ILE A 101 3.86 1.28 8.26
CA ILE A 101 3.85 0.11 7.39
C ILE A 101 2.41 -0.10 6.94
N GLY A 102 2.22 -0.40 5.66
CA GLY A 102 0.94 -0.83 5.11
C GLY A 102 1.05 -2.24 4.54
N ILE A 103 -0.01 -3.03 4.72
CA ILE A 103 -0.10 -4.42 4.28
C ILE A 103 -1.48 -4.66 3.68
N HIS A 104 -1.49 -5.39 2.58
CA HIS A 104 -2.71 -5.91 1.97
C HIS A 104 -2.81 -7.41 2.24
N ILE A 105 -3.87 -7.83 2.93
CA ILE A 105 -4.20 -9.22 3.22
C ILE A 105 -5.29 -9.63 2.22
N THR A 106 -4.85 -10.07 1.04
CA THR A 106 -5.72 -10.39 -0.10
C THR A 106 -6.80 -11.43 0.25
N SER A 107 -6.44 -12.45 1.04
CA SER A 107 -7.36 -13.52 1.47
C SER A 107 -8.53 -13.05 2.33
N GLN A 108 -8.44 -11.86 2.91
CA GLN A 108 -9.47 -11.26 3.77
C GLN A 108 -10.07 -9.98 3.17
N ASN A 109 -9.64 -9.58 1.97
CA ASN A 109 -9.96 -8.25 1.42
C ASN A 109 -9.70 -7.14 2.45
N ALA A 110 -8.56 -7.21 3.15
CA ALA A 110 -8.27 -6.34 4.28
C ALA A 110 -6.96 -5.57 4.08
N GLY A 111 -7.01 -4.26 4.30
CA GLY A 111 -5.85 -3.40 4.46
C GLY A 111 -5.53 -3.23 5.94
N LEU A 112 -4.24 -3.29 6.29
CA LEU A 112 -3.72 -3.03 7.63
C LEU A 112 -2.65 -1.94 7.55
N ILE A 113 -2.81 -0.87 8.32
CA ILE A 113 -1.80 0.18 8.49
C ILE A 113 -1.33 0.16 9.94
N LEU A 114 -0.03 0.05 10.13
CA LEU A 114 0.64 0.20 11.42
C LEU A 114 1.35 1.54 11.40
N ARG A 115 1.04 2.42 12.35
CA ARG A 115 1.71 3.72 12.47
C ARG A 115 2.32 3.85 13.86
N ARG A 116 3.63 4.07 13.92
CA ARG A 116 4.31 4.34 15.19
C ARG A 116 4.10 5.81 15.57
N ILE A 117 3.61 6.03 16.79
CA ILE A 117 3.43 7.35 17.39
C ILE A 117 3.97 7.28 18.81
N GLU A 118 5.12 7.94 19.03
CA GLU A 118 5.83 7.98 20.30
C GLU A 118 6.09 6.56 20.84
N ASN A 119 5.47 6.23 21.97
CA ASN A 119 5.58 4.95 22.66
C ASN A 119 4.41 4.01 22.36
N SER A 120 3.72 4.20 21.23
CA SER A 120 2.62 3.35 20.80
C SER A 120 2.70 3.04 19.30
N VAL A 121 2.03 1.97 18.91
CA VAL A 121 1.73 1.65 17.52
C VAL A 121 0.22 1.60 17.36
N ILE A 122 -0.27 2.39 16.41
CA ILE A 122 -1.67 2.40 16.03
C ILE A 122 -1.84 1.39 14.89
N PHE A 123 -2.63 0.35 15.14
CA PHE A 123 -3.03 -0.64 14.15
C PHE A 123 -4.40 -0.24 13.64
N THR A 124 -4.50 0.06 12.35
CA THR A 124 -5.77 0.42 11.72
C THR A 124 -6.09 -0.57 10.62
N SER A 125 -7.25 -1.21 10.70
CA SER A 125 -7.71 -2.18 9.70
C SER A 125 -8.90 -1.63 8.93
N PHE A 126 -9.03 -2.02 7.66
CA PHE A 126 -10.15 -1.63 6.80
C PHE A 126 -10.33 -2.64 5.66
N GLU A 127 -11.49 -2.61 5.01
CA GLU A 127 -11.77 -3.48 3.87
C GLU A 127 -11.09 -2.93 2.61
N ALA A 128 -10.20 -3.66 1.92
CA ALA A 128 -9.40 -3.10 0.82
C ALA A 128 -10.25 -2.68 -0.40
N SER A 129 -11.37 -3.35 -0.63
CA SER A 129 -12.35 -3.03 -1.68
C SER A 129 -13.76 -3.34 -1.21
N PRO A 130 -14.81 -2.69 -1.75
CA PRO A 130 -16.18 -3.10 -1.43
C PRO A 130 -16.50 -4.53 -1.83
N THR A 131 -17.30 -5.23 -1.02
CA THR A 131 -17.90 -6.50 -1.45
C THR A 131 -18.74 -6.34 -2.73
N SER A 132 -18.78 -7.39 -3.55
CA SER A 132 -19.58 -7.39 -4.79
C SER A 132 -21.06 -7.08 -4.53
N SER A 133 -21.63 -7.59 -3.43
CA SER A 133 -23.02 -7.31 -3.02
C SER A 133 -23.23 -5.82 -2.73
N ALA A 134 -22.31 -5.20 -1.98
CA ALA A 134 -22.39 -3.76 -1.70
C ALA A 134 -22.34 -2.91 -2.97
N VAL A 135 -21.58 -3.33 -4.00
CA VAL A 135 -21.53 -2.63 -5.30
C VAL A 135 -22.84 -2.83 -6.07
N THR A 136 -23.36 -4.05 -6.15
CA THR A 136 -24.55 -4.36 -6.95
C THR A 136 -25.86 -3.84 -6.34
N GLU A 137 -25.92 -3.72 -5.01
CA GLU A 137 -27.11 -3.26 -4.29
C GLU A 137 -27.13 -1.73 -4.11
N ALA A 138 -26.00 -1.05 -4.35
CA ALA A 138 -25.92 0.40 -4.22
C ALA A 138 -26.80 1.11 -5.26
N ILE A 139 -27.85 1.77 -4.79
CA ILE A 139 -28.62 2.72 -5.60
C ILE A 139 -27.92 4.09 -5.49
N GLY A 140 -27.03 4.39 -6.43
CA GLY A 140 -26.29 5.65 -6.47
C GLY A 140 -24.85 5.52 -5.99
N LYS A 141 -24.45 6.29 -4.97
CA LYS A 141 -23.06 6.34 -4.49
C LYS A 141 -22.85 5.33 -3.36
N LEU A 142 -21.82 4.51 -3.49
CA LEU A 142 -21.34 3.70 -2.39
C LEU A 142 -20.45 4.55 -1.47
N LEU A 143 -20.81 4.66 -0.19
CA LEU A 143 -19.97 5.33 0.81
C LEU A 143 -19.01 4.30 1.40
N ILE A 144 -17.71 4.54 1.24
CA ILE A 144 -16.67 3.68 1.81
C ILE A 144 -15.91 4.49 2.84
N SER A 145 -15.89 4.01 4.08
CA SER A 145 -15.25 4.70 5.20
C SER A 145 -13.86 4.14 5.42
N TYR A 146 -12.84 4.91 5.00
CA TYR A 146 -11.43 4.57 5.23
C TYR A 146 -10.72 5.61 6.09
N PRO A 147 -9.79 5.19 6.96
CA PRO A 147 -9.58 3.82 7.43
C PRO A 147 -10.59 3.43 8.54
N GLY A 148 -10.72 2.13 8.83
CA GLY A 148 -11.70 1.58 9.76
C GLY A 148 -11.24 1.65 11.23
N PRO A 149 -11.72 0.74 12.11
CA PRO A 149 -11.35 0.73 13.53
C PRO A 149 -9.82 0.69 13.74
N ALA A 150 -9.38 1.44 14.75
CA ALA A 150 -7.98 1.51 15.15
C ALA A 150 -7.80 1.09 16.61
N ILE A 151 -6.71 0.37 16.90
CA ILE A 151 -6.26 0.05 18.26
C ILE A 151 -4.87 0.59 18.50
N ALA A 152 -4.61 1.09 19.71
CA ALA A 152 -3.29 1.52 20.14
C ALA A 152 -2.68 0.45 21.04
N VAL A 153 -1.47 0.01 20.70
CA VAL A 153 -0.69 -0.94 21.52
C VAL A 153 0.61 -0.25 21.93
N ALA A 154 1.03 -0.44 23.19
CA ALA A 154 2.28 0.11 23.68
C ALA A 154 3.47 -0.46 22.88
N TRP A 155 4.44 0.39 22.52
CA TRP A 155 5.59 0.01 21.71
C TRP A 155 6.39 -1.11 22.37
N GLU A 156 6.54 -1.08 23.70
CA GLU A 156 7.19 -2.13 24.49
C GLU A 156 6.55 -3.50 24.30
N THR A 157 5.21 -3.57 24.26
CA THR A 157 4.47 -4.81 23.99
C THR A 157 4.68 -5.27 22.54
N VAL A 158 4.73 -4.34 21.58
CA VAL A 158 4.91 -4.68 20.15
C VAL A 158 6.29 -5.27 19.86
N VAL A 159 7.33 -4.85 20.59
CA VAL A 159 8.70 -5.32 20.38
C VAL A 159 9.12 -6.45 21.33
N ASP A 160 8.26 -6.84 22.26
CA ASP A 160 8.55 -7.90 23.22
C ASP A 160 8.75 -9.25 22.49
N PRO A 161 9.96 -9.84 22.52
CA PRO A 161 10.24 -11.12 21.88
C PRO A 161 9.54 -12.31 22.54
N HIS A 162 8.88 -12.13 23.69
CA HIS A 162 8.23 -13.17 24.48
C HIS A 162 6.70 -13.08 24.51
N SER A 163 6.12 -12.15 23.75
CA SER A 163 4.67 -12.00 23.60
C SER A 163 4.05 -12.90 22.54
#